data_AF-A0A3B9LTT1-F1
#
_entry.id   AF-A0A3B9LTT1-F1
#
_cell.length_a   1.000
_cell.length_b   1.000
_cell.length_c   1.000
_cell.angle_alpha   90.00
_cell.angle_beta   90.00
_cell.angle_gamma   90.00
#
_symmetry.space_group_name_H-M   'P 1'
#
loop_
_entity.id
_entity.type
_entity.pdbx_description
1 polymer ?
#
loop_
_entity_poly.entity_id
_entity_poly.type
_entity_poly.pdbx_seq_one_letter_code
_entity_poly.pdbx_strand_id
1 'polypeptide(L)'
;FLAPTAYPITLTAAQFVDKLNANTFDPNIPGSSGSLSAGERDALVAQLSPAPASPTLRAQVLRTISENGIFSTRQFNKAFVLMQYFGYLRRNPNDPPEATLDFAGYNFWLGKLNQFNGNFVNAEMVKAFITSGEYQQRFGP
;
A
#
# COMPACT_ATOMS: atom_id res chain seq x y z
N PHE A 1 7.02 -9.94 -7.02
CA PHE A 1 7.60 -9.10 -8.09
C PHE A 1 6.77 -9.29 -9.35
N LEU A 2 6.38 -8.20 -10.03
CA LEU A 2 5.56 -8.25 -11.24
C LEU A 2 6.29 -9.04 -12.34
N ALA A 3 5.57 -9.91 -13.06
CA ALA A 3 6.16 -10.72 -14.13
C ALA A 3 6.84 -9.82 -15.19
N PRO A 4 7.94 -10.25 -15.83
CA PRO A 4 8.68 -9.46 -16.84
C PRO A 4 7.81 -8.95 -18.00
N THR A 5 6.64 -9.55 -18.20
CA THR A 5 5.66 -9.25 -19.24
C THR A 5 4.46 -8.45 -18.73
N ALA A 6 4.50 -7.90 -17.51
CA ALA A 6 3.36 -7.21 -16.92
C ALA A 6 3.01 -5.89 -17.67
N TYR A 7 3.99 -5.21 -18.28
CA TYR A 7 3.78 -3.92 -18.96
C TYR A 7 4.42 -3.91 -20.36
N PRO A 8 3.94 -4.74 -21.30
CA PRO A 8 4.51 -4.79 -22.65
C PRO A 8 4.34 -3.44 -23.36
N ILE A 9 5.22 -3.13 -24.31
CA ILE A 9 5.16 -1.88 -25.11
C ILE A 9 3.97 -1.85 -26.08
N THR A 10 3.29 -2.98 -26.25
CA THR A 10 2.07 -3.13 -27.05
C THR A 10 0.81 -2.61 -26.35
N LEU A 11 0.89 -2.27 -25.06
CA LEU A 11 -0.23 -1.66 -24.35
C LEU A 11 -0.53 -0.27 -24.92
N THR A 12 -1.81 0.04 -25.08
CA THR A 12 -2.24 1.41 -25.33
C THR A 12 -1.93 2.30 -24.11
N ALA A 13 -1.94 3.63 -24.31
CA ALA A 13 -1.74 4.57 -23.21
C ALA A 13 -2.74 4.35 -22.06
N ALA A 14 -4.03 4.17 -22.40
CA ALA A 14 -5.09 3.85 -21.43
C ALA A 14 -4.82 2.55 -20.67
N GLN A 15 -4.51 1.46 -21.39
CA GLN A 15 -4.23 0.17 -20.76
C GLN A 15 -3.02 0.23 -19.81
N PHE A 16 -1.98 0.99 -20.17
CA PHE A 16 -0.81 1.17 -19.31
C PHE A 16 -1.15 1.96 -18.04
N VAL A 17 -1.82 3.11 -18.19
CA VAL A 17 -2.23 3.97 -17.06
C VAL A 17 -3.17 3.21 -16.12
N ASP A 18 -4.19 2.54 -16.65
CA ASP A 18 -5.17 1.81 -15.86
C ASP A 18 -4.55 0.65 -15.11
N LYS A 19 -3.63 -0.08 -15.76
CA LYS A 19 -2.94 -1.19 -15.11
C LYS A 19 -2.04 -0.71 -13.99
N LEU A 20 -1.35 0.42 -14.14
CA LEU A 20 -0.58 1.03 -13.05
C LEU A 20 -1.50 1.50 -11.91
N ASN A 21 -2.57 2.22 -12.23
CA ASN A 21 -3.53 2.72 -11.25
C ASN A 21 -4.23 1.59 -10.47
N ALA A 22 -4.48 0.45 -11.12
CA ALA A 22 -5.04 -0.73 -10.43
C ALA A 22 -4.12 -1.27 -9.33
N ASN A 23 -2.80 -1.06 -9.42
CA ASN A 23 -1.85 -1.47 -8.39
C ASN A 23 -1.79 -0.53 -7.18
N THR A 24 -2.49 0.62 -7.22
CA THR A 24 -2.48 1.58 -6.12
C THR A 24 -3.66 1.43 -5.16
N PHE A 25 -4.59 0.50 -5.45
CA PHE A 25 -5.71 0.11 -4.59
C PHE A 25 -5.24 -0.50 -3.26
N ASP A 26 -6.04 -0.32 -2.20
CA ASP A 26 -5.83 -1.00 -0.91
C ASP A 26 -7.06 -1.83 -0.50
N PRO A 27 -6.96 -3.17 -0.45
CA PRO A 27 -8.07 -4.03 -0.06
C PRO A 27 -8.55 -3.83 1.37
N ASN A 28 -7.74 -3.24 2.25
CA ASN A 28 -8.12 -2.97 3.64
C ASN A 28 -8.93 -1.67 3.80
N ILE A 29 -9.23 -0.97 2.70
CA ILE A 29 -10.09 0.21 2.67
C ILE A 29 -11.36 -0.14 1.89
N PRO A 30 -12.52 -0.29 2.56
CA PRO A 30 -13.78 -0.62 1.90
C PRO A 30 -14.13 0.36 0.78
N GLY A 31 -14.47 -0.16 -0.39
CA GLY A 31 -14.85 0.64 -1.56
C GLY A 31 -13.71 1.44 -2.19
N SER A 32 -12.44 1.20 -1.79
CA SER A 32 -11.34 1.91 -2.41
C SER A 32 -11.15 1.51 -3.87
N SER A 33 -10.56 2.41 -4.66
CA SER A 33 -10.20 2.20 -6.05
C SER A 33 -8.74 2.61 -6.26
N GLY A 34 -8.30 2.65 -7.52
CA GLY A 34 -7.03 3.27 -7.88
C GLY A 34 -6.92 4.70 -7.32
N SER A 35 -5.70 5.12 -7.07
CA SER A 35 -5.37 6.40 -6.43
C SER A 35 -5.61 7.62 -7.31
N LEU A 36 -5.76 7.45 -8.63
CA LEU A 36 -6.07 8.53 -9.55
C LEU A 36 -7.58 8.82 -9.59
N SER A 37 -7.92 10.11 -9.61
CA SER A 37 -9.23 10.58 -10.08
C SER A 37 -9.39 10.37 -11.59
N ALA A 38 -10.64 10.48 -12.09
CA ALA A 38 -10.92 10.38 -13.52
C ALA A 38 -10.15 11.42 -14.34
N GLY A 39 -10.08 12.68 -13.87
CA GLY A 39 -9.37 13.74 -14.57
C GLY A 39 -7.85 13.54 -14.61
N GLU A 40 -7.24 13.09 -13.51
CA GLU A 40 -5.80 12.76 -13.48
C GLU A 40 -5.49 11.59 -14.42
N ARG A 41 -6.33 10.57 -14.43
CA ARG A 41 -6.20 9.43 -15.33
C ARG A 41 -6.27 9.88 -16.79
N ASP A 42 -7.28 10.67 -17.17
CA ASP A 42 -7.43 11.15 -18.54
C ASP A 42 -6.25 12.04 -18.98
N ALA A 43 -5.73 12.88 -18.09
CA ALA A 43 -4.55 13.70 -18.35
C ALA A 43 -3.29 12.86 -18.63
N LEU A 44 -3.05 11.81 -17.83
CA LEU A 44 -1.92 10.90 -18.04
C LEU A 44 -2.06 10.08 -19.31
N VAL A 45 -3.28 9.66 -19.66
CA VAL A 45 -3.55 8.99 -20.93
C VAL A 45 -3.26 9.94 -22.09
N ALA A 46 -3.73 11.19 -22.04
CA ALA A 46 -3.47 12.19 -23.06
C ALA A 46 -1.95 12.47 -23.22
N GLN A 47 -1.19 12.53 -22.12
CA GLN A 47 0.26 12.72 -22.14
C GLN A 47 0.99 11.57 -22.86
N LEU A 48 0.57 10.32 -22.63
CA LEU A 48 1.24 9.14 -23.18
C LEU A 48 0.75 8.76 -24.59
N SER A 49 -0.46 9.17 -24.96
CA SER A 49 -1.11 8.82 -26.25
C SER A 49 -0.29 9.13 -27.51
N PRO A 50 0.49 10.23 -27.61
CA PRO A 50 1.29 10.53 -28.80
C PRO A 50 2.39 9.50 -29.09
N ALA A 51 2.92 8.85 -28.06
CA ALA A 51 3.96 7.83 -28.21
C ALA A 51 3.86 6.78 -27.08
N PRO A 52 2.91 5.84 -27.14
CA PRO A 52 2.62 4.91 -26.03
C PRO A 52 3.78 3.98 -25.67
N ALA A 53 4.64 3.67 -26.65
CA ALA A 53 5.83 2.84 -26.47
C ALA A 53 7.06 3.63 -25.95
N SER A 54 6.97 4.97 -25.83
CA SER A 54 8.10 5.82 -25.41
C SER A 54 8.52 5.51 -23.97
N PRO A 55 9.78 5.07 -23.74
CA PRO A 55 10.27 4.81 -22.38
C PRO A 55 10.20 6.05 -21.48
N THR A 56 10.50 7.23 -22.03
CA THR A 56 10.49 8.49 -21.29
C THR A 56 9.08 8.86 -20.81
N LEU A 57 8.07 8.79 -21.68
CA LEU A 57 6.69 9.11 -21.32
C LEU A 57 6.13 8.08 -20.32
N ARG A 58 6.42 6.79 -20.51
CA ARG A 58 6.00 5.74 -19.56
C ARG A 58 6.64 5.92 -18.18
N ALA A 59 7.91 6.33 -18.12
CA ALA A 59 8.59 6.63 -16.86
C ALA A 59 7.98 7.83 -16.14
N GLN A 60 7.61 8.89 -16.88
CA GLN A 60 6.90 10.04 -16.32
C GLN A 60 5.54 9.65 -15.74
N VAL A 61 4.73 8.90 -16.50
CA VAL A 61 3.43 8.38 -16.03
C VAL A 61 3.59 7.53 -14.77
N LEU A 62 4.54 6.59 -14.76
CA LEU A 62 4.83 5.74 -13.60
C LEU A 62 5.20 6.59 -12.38
N ARG A 63 6.06 7.58 -12.56
CA ARG A 63 6.48 8.49 -11.49
C ARG A 63 5.29 9.25 -10.92
N THR A 64 4.47 9.86 -11.77
CA THR A 64 3.29 10.61 -11.32
C THR A 64 2.32 9.74 -10.53
N ILE A 65 2.07 8.50 -10.96
CA ILE A 65 1.20 7.57 -10.23
C ILE A 65 1.84 7.15 -8.90
N SER A 66 3.15 6.90 -8.88
CA SER A 66 3.88 6.48 -7.68
C SER A 66 3.97 7.59 -6.62
N GLU A 67 4.05 8.84 -7.07
CA GLU A 67 4.09 10.04 -6.21
C GLU A 67 2.70 10.54 -5.81
N ASN A 68 1.62 9.89 -6.26
CA ASN A 68 0.26 10.29 -5.91
C ASN A 68 0.04 10.23 -4.39
N GLY A 69 -0.54 11.29 -3.83
CA GLY A 69 -0.72 11.44 -2.37
C GLY A 69 -1.54 10.33 -1.74
N ILE A 70 -2.62 9.87 -2.38
CA ILE A 70 -3.45 8.78 -1.86
C ILE A 70 -2.66 7.48 -1.81
N PHE A 71 -1.89 7.18 -2.86
CA PHE A 71 -1.05 5.99 -2.88
C PHE A 71 0.06 6.07 -1.82
N SER A 72 0.71 7.22 -1.69
CA SER A 72 1.73 7.49 -0.68
C SER A 72 1.21 7.27 0.74
N THR A 73 0.04 7.83 1.10
CA THR A 73 -0.60 7.63 2.40
C THR A 73 -0.91 6.15 2.67
N ARG A 74 -1.42 5.42 1.67
CA ARG A 74 -1.69 3.97 1.80
C ARG A 74 -0.41 3.19 2.10
N GLN A 75 0.67 3.45 1.37
CA GLN A 75 1.96 2.79 1.61
C GLN A 75 2.57 3.20 2.96
N PHE A 76 2.42 4.46 3.36
CA PHE A 76 2.86 4.93 4.67
C PHE A 76 2.14 4.18 5.81
N ASN A 77 0.81 4.06 5.76
CA ASN A 77 0.05 3.32 6.77
C ASN A 77 0.50 1.86 6.85
N LYS A 78 0.70 1.21 5.69
CA LYS A 78 1.22 -0.16 5.61
C LYS A 78 2.59 -0.30 6.29
N ALA A 79 3.51 0.62 6.00
CA ALA A 79 4.84 0.64 6.58
C ALA A 79 4.81 0.97 8.08
N PHE A 80 3.91 1.86 8.51
CA PHE A 80 3.76 2.24 9.91
C PHE A 80 3.33 1.06 10.78
N VAL A 81 2.35 0.27 10.33
CA VAL A 81 1.94 -0.97 11.03
C VAL A 81 3.10 -1.97 11.06
N LEU A 82 3.82 -2.13 9.95
CA LEU A 82 4.97 -3.04 9.89
C LEU A 82 6.06 -2.67 10.90
N MET A 83 6.34 -1.37 11.06
CA MET A 83 7.28 -0.87 12.08
C MET A 83 6.86 -1.20 13.51
N GLN A 84 5.56 -1.35 13.81
CA GLN A 84 5.13 -1.79 15.14
C GLN A 84 5.56 -3.24 15.42
N TYR A 85 5.43 -4.13 14.44
CA TYR A 85 5.88 -5.52 14.54
C TYR A 85 7.41 -5.59 14.69
N PHE A 86 8.15 -4.84 13.91
CA PHE A 86 9.61 -4.83 13.99
C PHE A 86 10.13 -4.19 15.28
N GLY A 87 9.58 -3.04 15.67
CA GLY A 87 10.04 -2.28 16.83
C GLY A 87 9.67 -2.91 18.16
N TYR A 88 8.41 -3.35 18.32
CA TYR A 88 7.92 -3.88 19.58
C TYR A 88 8.05 -5.41 19.66
N LEU A 89 7.65 -6.15 18.61
CA LEU A 89 7.61 -7.61 18.67
C LEU A 89 8.87 -8.30 18.11
N ARG A 90 9.73 -7.55 17.42
CA ARG A 90 10.99 -8.03 16.83
C ARG A 90 10.81 -9.24 15.91
N ARG A 91 9.73 -9.26 15.10
CA ARG A 91 9.41 -10.35 14.15
C ARG A 91 8.66 -9.84 12.92
N ASN A 92 8.61 -10.63 11.86
CA ASN A 92 7.67 -10.35 10.78
C ASN A 92 6.23 -10.63 11.23
N PRO A 93 5.23 -9.93 10.65
CA PRO A 93 3.83 -10.12 11.08
C PRO A 93 3.30 -11.54 10.88
N ASN A 94 3.84 -12.29 9.94
CA ASN A 94 3.47 -13.66 9.63
C ASN A 94 4.43 -14.71 10.22
N ASP A 95 5.38 -14.32 11.07
CA ASP A 95 6.24 -15.28 11.77
C ASP A 95 5.53 -15.80 13.03
N PRO A 96 5.91 -17.00 13.54
CA PRO A 96 5.49 -17.46 14.87
C PRO A 96 5.71 -16.37 15.94
N PRO A 97 4.81 -16.22 16.92
CA PRO A 97 3.72 -17.13 17.31
C PRO A 97 2.39 -16.90 16.56
N GLU A 98 2.37 -16.19 15.42
CA GLU A 98 1.14 -16.05 14.62
C GLU A 98 0.60 -17.43 14.21
N ALA A 99 -0.61 -17.77 14.64
CA ALA A 99 -1.11 -19.14 14.55
C ALA A 99 -1.36 -19.59 13.10
N THR A 100 -1.80 -18.66 12.25
CA THR A 100 -2.19 -18.91 10.85
C THR A 100 -1.10 -18.52 9.84
N LEU A 101 -0.07 -17.79 10.27
CA LEU A 101 1.02 -17.27 9.43
C LEU A 101 0.53 -16.50 8.18
N ASP A 102 -0.65 -15.88 8.25
CA ASP A 102 -1.40 -15.33 7.10
C ASP A 102 -1.60 -13.82 7.14
N PHE A 103 -0.81 -13.10 7.95
CA PHE A 103 -0.91 -11.64 8.14
C PHE A 103 -2.26 -11.15 8.70
N ALA A 104 -3.11 -12.01 9.28
CA ALA A 104 -4.41 -11.60 9.82
C ALA A 104 -4.30 -10.44 10.82
N GLY A 105 -3.38 -10.54 11.79
CA GLY A 105 -3.13 -9.46 12.75
C GLY A 105 -2.67 -8.16 12.07
N TYR A 106 -1.80 -8.23 11.07
CA TYR A 106 -1.33 -7.07 10.32
C TYR A 106 -2.48 -6.38 9.58
N ASN A 107 -3.29 -7.15 8.85
CA ASN A 107 -4.44 -6.63 8.11
C ASN A 107 -5.50 -6.04 9.06
N PHE A 108 -5.72 -6.66 10.22
CA PHE A 108 -6.59 -6.09 11.26
C PHE A 108 -6.11 -4.71 11.72
N TRP A 109 -4.83 -4.58 12.08
CA TRP A 109 -4.28 -3.30 12.53
C TRP A 109 -4.27 -2.25 11.42
N LEU A 110 -3.91 -2.63 10.20
CA LEU A 110 -3.97 -1.73 9.05
C LEU A 110 -5.40 -1.25 8.77
N GLY A 111 -6.38 -2.15 8.83
CA GLY A 111 -7.80 -1.81 8.73
C GLY A 111 -8.23 -0.82 9.81
N LYS A 112 -7.86 -1.07 11.08
CA LYS A 112 -8.16 -0.16 12.19
C LYS A 112 -7.51 1.21 11.98
N LEU A 113 -6.24 1.27 11.58
CA LEU A 113 -5.55 2.54 11.29
C LEU A 113 -6.25 3.33 10.18
N ASN A 114 -6.64 2.64 9.11
CA ASN A 114 -7.35 3.25 7.98
C ASN A 114 -8.73 3.78 8.40
N GLN A 115 -9.48 3.07 9.25
CA GLN A 115 -10.77 3.53 9.80
C GLN A 115 -10.64 4.85 10.57
N PHE A 116 -9.49 5.07 11.22
CA PHE A 116 -9.19 6.31 11.93
C PHE A 116 -8.34 7.29 11.10
N ASN A 117 -8.36 7.18 9.77
CA ASN A 117 -7.66 8.08 8.84
C ASN A 117 -6.16 8.24 9.14
N GLY A 118 -5.48 7.16 9.55
CA GLY A 118 -4.06 7.21 9.90
C GLY A 118 -3.77 7.72 11.32
N ASN A 119 -4.79 8.07 12.11
CA ASN A 119 -4.60 8.49 13.49
C ASN A 119 -4.34 7.25 14.38
N PHE A 120 -3.06 7.00 14.65
CA PHE A 120 -2.61 5.86 15.46
C PHE A 120 -3.03 5.93 16.93
N VAL A 121 -3.32 7.13 17.45
CA VAL A 121 -3.81 7.33 18.83
C VAL A 121 -5.25 6.83 18.93
N ASN A 122 -6.11 7.27 18.01
CA ASN A 122 -7.50 6.80 17.96
C ASN A 122 -7.61 5.32 17.59
N ALA A 123 -6.68 4.80 16.78
CA ALA A 123 -6.57 3.37 16.51
C ALA A 123 -6.03 2.57 17.71
N GLU A 124 -5.60 3.23 18.80
CA GLU A 124 -4.96 2.64 19.98
C GLU A 124 -3.77 1.74 19.64
N MET A 125 -3.10 2.01 18.52
CA MET A 125 -2.21 1.04 17.90
C MET A 125 -0.97 0.79 18.76
N VAL A 126 -0.18 1.83 19.02
CA VAL A 126 1.07 1.71 19.79
C VAL A 126 0.81 1.12 21.18
N LYS A 127 -0.27 1.57 21.84
CA LYS A 127 -0.70 1.06 23.14
C LYS A 127 -0.93 -0.45 23.10
N ALA A 128 -1.69 -0.93 22.12
CA ALA A 128 -2.03 -2.34 22.01
C ALA A 128 -0.81 -3.25 21.77
N PHE A 129 0.20 -2.78 21.05
CA PHE A 129 1.45 -3.54 20.86
C PHE A 129 2.25 -3.64 22.17
N ILE A 130 2.41 -2.55 22.91
CA ILE A 130 3.14 -2.54 24.19
C ILE A 130 2.41 -3.35 25.27
N THR A 131 1.08 -3.27 25.33
CA THR A 131 0.28 -4.02 26.32
C THR A 131 -0.08 -5.43 25.85
N SER A 132 0.38 -5.87 24.67
CA SER A 132 0.11 -7.21 24.17
C SER A 132 0.75 -8.26 25.08
N GLY A 133 0.07 -9.41 25.24
CA GLY A 133 0.62 -10.53 26.02
C GLY A 133 1.98 -10.99 25.50
N GLU A 134 2.16 -11.00 24.17
CA GLU A 134 3.45 -11.33 23.54
C GLU A 134 4.56 -10.36 23.97
N TYR A 135 4.33 -9.04 23.86
CA TYR A 135 5.33 -8.05 24.26
C TYR A 135 5.68 -8.17 25.74
N GLN A 136 4.66 -8.26 26.61
CA GLN A 136 4.86 -8.35 28.06
C GLN A 136 5.63 -9.62 28.47
N GLN A 137 5.29 -10.77 27.89
CA GLN A 137 5.97 -12.04 28.20
C GLN A 137 7.43 -12.09 27.73
N ARG A 138 7.76 -11.39 26.63
CA ARG A 138 9.10 -11.45 26.02
C ARG A 138 10.01 -10.29 26.46
N PHE A 139 9.43 -9.12 26.71
CA PHE A 139 10.14 -7.85 26.86
C PHE A 139 9.58 -6.95 27.97
N GLY A 140 8.53 -7.38 28.68
CA GLY A 140 8.01 -6.67 29.84
C GLY A 140 8.94 -6.77 31.06
N PRO A 141 8.70 -5.96 32.11
CA PRO A 141 9.46 -6.00 33.36
C PRO A 141 9.38 -7.33 34.10
#